data_AF-A0A450WK72-F1
#
_entry.id   AF-A0A450WK72-F1
#
_cell.length_a   1.000
_cell.length_b   1.000
_cell.length_c   1.000
_cell.angle_alpha   90.00
_cell.angle_beta   90.00
_cell.angle_gamma   90.00
#
_symmetry.space_group_name_H-M   'P 1'
#
loop_
_entity.id
_entity.type
_entity.pdbx_description
1 polymer ?
#
loop_
_entity_poly.entity_id
_entity_poly.type
_entity_poly.pdbx_seq_one_letter_code
_entity_poly.pdbx_strand_id
1 'polypeptide(L)' 'MSALPKPDFIERDPDKVTREMIKQYEAMTGKTLYPAQVERLLVDLVAYREGLLREAANDAALQNLVDFSRAPVLDY' A
#
# COMPACT_ATOMS: atom_id res chain seq x y z
N MET A 1 1.22 -29.08 -5.77
CA MET A 1 1.25 -27.63 -5.51
C MET A 1 -0.19 -27.16 -5.41
N SER A 2 -0.57 -26.59 -4.27
CA SER A 2 -1.97 -26.23 -4.01
C SER A 2 -2.41 -25.11 -4.96
N ALA A 3 -3.63 -25.21 -5.51
CA ALA A 3 -4.20 -24.25 -6.47
C ALA A 3 -4.73 -22.98 -5.79
N LEU A 4 -4.03 -22.49 -4.76
CA LEU A 4 -4.48 -21.35 -3.98
C LEU A 4 -4.01 -20.04 -4.65
N PRO A 5 -4.90 -19.03 -4.76
CA PRO A 5 -4.52 -17.73 -5.29
C PRO A 5 -3.47 -17.08 -4.38
N LYS A 6 -2.61 -16.25 -4.99
CA LYS A 6 -1.62 -15.45 -4.26
C LYS A 6 -2.35 -14.58 -3.21
N PRO A 7 -2.02 -14.71 -1.92
CA PRO A 7 -2.67 -13.91 -0.89
C PRO A 7 -2.27 -12.43 -1.02
N ASP A 8 -3.22 -11.55 -0.71
CA ASP A 8 -3.04 -10.11 -0.62
C ASP A 8 -3.33 -9.71 0.83
N PHE A 9 -2.28 -9.30 1.54
CA PHE A 9 -2.32 -9.07 2.99
C PHE A 9 -2.73 -7.64 3.33
N ILE A 10 -2.39 -6.69 2.46
CA ILE A 10 -2.67 -5.26 2.63
C ILE A 10 -3.17 -4.72 1.29
N GLU A 11 -4.19 -3.85 1.31
CA GLU A 11 -4.73 -3.18 0.12
C GLU A 11 -3.66 -2.31 -0.57
N ARG A 12 -3.45 -2.53 -1.87
CA ARG A 12 -2.40 -1.89 -2.68
C ARG A 12 -2.93 -1.09 -3.87
N ASP A 13 -4.24 -1.08 -4.10
CA ASP A 13 -4.85 -0.24 -5.15
C ASP A 13 -4.49 1.25 -4.89
N PRO A 14 -3.68 1.87 -5.77
CA PRO A 14 -3.18 3.22 -5.56
C PRO A 14 -4.31 4.25 -5.46
N ASP A 15 -5.44 4.02 -6.14
CA ASP A 15 -6.59 4.92 -6.07
C ASP A 15 -7.30 4.81 -4.72
N LYS A 16 -7.35 3.60 -4.13
CA LYS A 16 -7.89 3.43 -2.78
C LYS A 16 -6.99 4.07 -1.73
N VAL A 17 -5.67 3.82 -1.79
CA VAL A 17 -4.71 4.44 -0.87
C VAL A 17 -4.80 5.97 -0.95
N THR A 18 -4.86 6.53 -2.17
CA THR A 18 -4.98 7.97 -2.36
C THR A 18 -6.28 8.52 -1.76
N ARG A 19 -7.42 7.85 -1.98
CA ARG A 19 -8.72 8.24 -1.37
C ARG A 19 -8.68 8.17 0.15
N GLU A 20 -8.03 7.16 0.73
CA GLU A 20 -7.85 7.05 2.17
C GLU A 20 -7.02 8.23 2.71
N MET A 21 -5.91 8.57 2.05
CA MET A 21 -5.05 9.68 2.47
C MET A 21 -5.75 11.03 2.37
N ILE A 22 -6.56 11.25 1.33
CA ILE A 22 -7.42 12.44 1.22
C ILE A 22 -8.39 12.48 2.39
N LYS A 23 -9.12 11.40 2.67
CA LYS A 23 -10.08 11.35 3.78
C LYS A 23 -9.41 11.61 5.14
N GLN A 24 -8.20 11.07 5.35
CA GLN A 24 -7.44 11.33 6.57
C GLN A 24 -7.08 12.81 6.70
N TYR A 25 -6.58 13.43 5.63
CA TYR A 25 -6.30 14.87 5.60
C TYR A 25 -7.56 15.70 5.91
N GLU A 26 -8.68 15.39 5.28
CA GLU A 26 -9.94 16.13 5.50
C GLU A 26 -10.45 15.95 6.92
N ALA A 27 -10.35 14.75 7.49
CA ALA A 27 -10.72 14.48 8.88
C ALA A 27 -9.83 15.22 9.88
N MET A 28 -8.52 15.33 9.61
CA MET A 28 -7.57 16.03 10.48
C MET A 28 -7.71 17.55 10.41
N THR A 29 -8.00 18.10 9.23
CA THR A 29 -8.04 19.55 9.02
C THR A 29 -9.44 20.15 9.12
N GLY A 30 -10.49 19.32 9.00
CA GLY A 30 -11.88 19.76 8.89
C GLY A 30 -12.20 20.49 7.58
N LYS A 31 -11.33 20.39 6.57
CA LYS A 31 -11.46 21.08 5.27
C LYS A 31 -11.53 20.07 4.14
N THR A 32 -12.35 20.36 3.12
CA THR A 32 -12.34 19.61 1.85
C THR A 32 -11.08 19.90 1.05
N LEU A 33 -10.41 18.84 0.57
CA LEU A 33 -9.18 18.95 -0.22
C LEU A 33 -9.50 18.96 -1.71
N TYR A 34 -9.20 20.07 -2.38
CA TYR A 34 -9.47 20.24 -3.81
C TYR A 34 -8.24 19.89 -4.67
N PRO A 35 -8.42 19.42 -5.92
CA PRO A 35 -7.31 18.96 -6.77
C PRO A 35 -6.20 19.97 -7.05
N ALA A 36 -6.52 21.27 -7.13
CA ALA A 36 -5.56 22.31 -7.52
C ALA A 36 -4.81 22.95 -6.32
N GLN A 37 -4.92 22.37 -5.13
CA GLN A 37 -4.28 22.88 -3.92
C GLN A 37 -2.84 22.35 -3.77
N VAL A 38 -1.96 23.12 -3.15
CA VAL A 38 -0.56 22.69 -2.93
C VAL A 38 -0.50 21.51 -1.96
N GLU A 39 -1.39 21.50 -0.96
CA GLU A 39 -1.56 20.40 -0.02
C GLU A 39 -1.93 19.09 -0.72
N ARG A 40 -2.62 19.17 -1.87
CA ARG A 40 -2.95 17.99 -2.67
C ARG A 40 -1.69 17.31 -3.20
N LEU A 41 -0.71 18.09 -3.67
CA LEU A 41 0.57 17.56 -4.14
C LEU A 41 1.32 16.80 -3.03
N LEU A 42 1.27 17.31 -1.79
CA LEU A 42 1.88 16.64 -0.64
C LEU A 42 1.16 15.33 -0.30
N VAL A 43 -0.18 15.33 -0.32
CA VAL A 43 -0.99 14.12 -0.10
C VAL A 43 -0.69 13.07 -1.18
N ASP A 44 -0.61 13.47 -2.45
CA ASP A 44 -0.29 12.56 -3.55
C ASP A 44 1.14 11.98 -3.44
N LEU A 45 2.12 12.79 -3.02
CA LEU A 45 3.50 12.33 -2.75
C LEU A 45 3.53 11.27 -1.63
N VAL A 46 2.80 11.52 -0.54
CA VAL A 46 2.71 10.58 0.58
C VAL A 46 1.98 9.30 0.16
N ALA A 47 0.86 9.41 -0.57
CA ALA A 47 0.11 8.27 -1.05
C ALA A 47 0.95 7.37 -1.98
N TYR A 48 1.76 7.96 -2.86
CA TYR A 48 2.68 7.21 -3.71
C TYR A 48 3.72 6.44 -2.89
N ARG A 49 4.37 7.09 -1.93
CA ARG A 49 5.37 6.45 -1.06
C ARG A 49 4.77 5.35 -0.19
N GLU A 50 3.59 5.58 0.36
CA GLU A 50 2.83 4.57 1.09
C GLU A 50 2.51 3.36 0.21
N GLY A 51 2.07 3.57 -1.03
CA GLY A 51 1.83 2.48 -1.98
C GLY A 51 3.05 1.58 -2.17
N LEU A 52 4.23 2.17 -2.34
CA LEU A 52 5.49 1.41 -2.43
C LEU A 52 5.80 0.61 -1.16
N LEU A 53 5.51 1.17 0.03
CA LEU A 53 5.70 0.46 1.29
C LEU A 53 4.71 -0.71 1.43
N ARG A 54 3.46 -0.54 1.01
CA ARG A 54 2.44 -1.61 1.03
C ARG A 54 2.78 -2.73 0.06
N GLU A 55 3.37 -2.42 -1.09
CA GLU A 55 3.94 -3.42 -2.01
C GLU A 55 5.08 -4.21 -1.36
N ALA A 56 6.06 -3.50 -0.76
CA ALA A 56 7.19 -4.14 -0.09
C ALA A 56 6.75 -5.01 1.10
N ALA A 57 5.77 -4.55 1.89
CA ALA A 57 5.23 -5.29 3.02
C ALA A 57 4.51 -6.57 2.57
N ASN A 58 3.73 -6.51 1.48
CA ASN A 58 3.10 -7.70 0.91
C ASN A 58 4.14 -8.70 0.38
N ASP A 59 5.17 -8.23 -0.32
CA ASP A 59 6.22 -9.13 -0.81
C ASP A 59 6.97 -9.79 0.35
N ALA A 60 7.29 -9.05 1.41
CA ALA A 60 7.89 -9.59 2.62
C ALA A 60 6.96 -10.61 3.32
N ALA A 61 5.66 -10.36 3.39
CA ALA A 61 4.69 -11.28 3.96
C ALA A 61 4.64 -12.61 3.17
N LEU A 62 4.69 -12.54 1.84
CA LEU A 62 4.73 -13.72 0.96
C LEU A 62 5.98 -14.57 1.15
N GLN A 63 7.11 -13.97 1.51
CA GLN A 63 8.33 -14.73 1.81
C GLN A 63 8.19 -15.65 3.04
N ASN A 64 7.20 -15.43 3.90
CA ASN A 64 6.90 -16.33 5.03
C ASN A 64 6.01 -17.53 4.64
N LEU A 65 5.56 -17.60 3.38
CA LEU A 65 4.77 -18.71 2.86
C LEU A 65 5.65 -19.56 1.95
N VAL A 66 5.85 -20.83 2.33
CA VAL A 66 6.73 -21.78 1.60
C VAL A 66 6.43 -21.81 0.10
N ASP A 67 5.14 -21.83 -0.27
CA ASP A 67 4.70 -21.89 -1.67
C ASP A 67 5.05 -20.62 -2.50
N PHE A 68 5.35 -19.49 -1.86
CA PHE A 68 5.61 -18.19 -2.51
C PHE A 68 7.01 -17.61 -2.21
N SER A 69 7.70 -18.18 -1.22
CA SER A 69 9.02 -17.78 -0.78
C SER A 69 10.11 -18.07 -1.83
N ARG A 70 11.19 -17.31 -1.77
CA ARG A 70 12.32 -17.37 -2.72
C ARG A 70 13.62 -17.43 -1.91
N ALA A 71 14.69 -17.96 -2.51
CA ALA A 71 16.00 -17.96 -1.88
C ALA A 71 16.44 -16.51 -1.54
N PRO A 72 17.07 -16.26 -0.36
CA PRO A 72 17.57 -17.22 0.62
C PRO A 72 16.57 -17.58 1.73
N VAL A 73 15.33 -17.07 1.71
CA VAL A 73 14.37 -17.25 2.83
C VAL A 73 13.97 -18.72 3.01
N LEU A 74 14.00 -19.51 1.92
CA LEU A 74 13.80 -20.96 1.97
C LEU A 74 14.94 -21.74 2.62
N ASP A 75 16.14 -21.15 2.72
CA ASP A 75 17.36 -21.82 3.16
C ASP A 75 17.67 -21.57 4.66
N TYR A 76 16.85 -20.78 5.36
CA TYR A 76 16.95 -20.47 6.79
C TYR A 76 15.83 -21.15 7.60
#